data_AF-A0A1V8MRW1-F1
#
_entry.id   AF-A0A1V8MRW1-F1
#
_cell.length_a   1.000
_cell.length_b   1.000
_cell.length_c   1.000
_cell.angle_alpha   90.00
_cell.angle_beta   90.00
_cell.angle_gamma   90.00
#
_symmetry.space_group_name_H-M   'P 1'
#
loop_
_entity.id
_entity.type
_entity.pdbx_description
1 polymer ?
#
loop_
_entity_poly.entity_id
_entity_poly.type
_entity_poly.pdbx_seq_one_letter_code
_entity_poly.pdbx_strand_id
1 'polypeptide(L)' 'MSIRDRIEALEQQIYVACSEGDYDTVNMLESKLERLRGRVEHPFDDDPNALDTQFDWDSDN' A
#
# COMPACT_ATOMS: atom_id res chain seq x y z
N MET A 1 17.07 10.20 1.50
CA MET A 1 15.64 9.94 1.75
C MET A 1 15.47 8.46 2.05
N SER A 2 15.09 8.13 3.28
CA SER A 2 14.87 6.75 3.72
C SER A 2 13.53 6.24 3.20
N ILE A 3 13.37 4.91 3.11
CA ILE A 3 12.07 4.33 2.73
C ILE A 3 10.94 4.79 3.66
N ARG A 4 11.24 5.05 4.94
CA ARG A 4 10.29 5.63 5.91
C ARG A 4 9.72 6.98 5.45
N ASP A 5 10.57 7.89 4.99
CA ASP A 5 10.18 9.20 4.44
C ASP A 5 9.27 9.07 3.21
N ARG A 6 9.51 8.05 2.37
CA ARG A 6 8.63 7.72 1.25
C ARG A 6 7.28 7.15 1.68
N ILE A 7 7.22 6.38 2.76
CA ILE A 7 5.96 5.86 3.31
C ILE A 7 5.14 7.00 3.89
N GLU A 8 5.76 7.86 4.72
CA GLU A 8 5.10 9.03 5.30
C GLU A 8 4.55 9.98 4.22
N ALA A 9 5.30 10.16 3.13
CA ALA A 9 4.84 10.95 1.99
C ALA A 9 3.65 10.30 1.25
N LEU A 10 3.57 8.96 1.17
CA LEU A 10 2.45 8.26 0.56
C LEU A 10 1.21 8.30 1.46
N GLU A 11 1.37 8.12 2.78
CA GLU A 11 0.26 8.23 3.75
C GLU A 11 -0.39 9.62 3.72
N GLN A 12 0.42 10.68 3.64
CA GLN A 12 -0.10 12.04 3.49
C GLN A 12 -0.86 12.23 2.17
N GLN A 13 -0.34 11.70 1.07
CA GLN A 13 -1.04 11.80 -0.22
C GLN A 13 -2.35 11.02 -0.22
N ILE A 14 -2.40 9.86 0.44
CA ILE A 14 -3.64 9.09 0.63
C ILE A 14 -4.65 9.91 1.43
N TYR A 15 -4.21 10.54 2.52
CA TYR A 15 -5.08 11.38 3.35
C TYR A 15 -5.68 12.56 2.56
N VAL A 16 -4.87 13.22 1.73
CA VAL A 16 -5.30 14.34 0.89
C VAL A 16 -6.27 13.86 -0.20
N ALA A 17 -5.91 12.82 -0.95
CA ALA A 17 -6.76 12.26 -2.01
C ALA A 17 -8.10 11.73 -1.47
N CYS A 18 -8.10 11.16 -0.26
CA CYS A 18 -9.32 10.72 0.41
C CYS A 18 -10.23 11.90 0.78
N SER A 19 -9.66 13.05 1.17
CA SER A 19 -10.42 14.29 1.40
C SER A 19 -10.93 14.92 0.11
N GLU A 20 -10.29 14.65 -1.03
CA GLU A 20 -10.73 15.09 -2.36
C GLU A 20 -11.74 14.13 -3.01
N GLY A 21 -11.92 12.92 -2.43
CA GLY A 21 -12.78 11.87 -2.99
C GLY A 21 -12.17 11.17 -4.20
N ASP A 22 -10.85 11.28 -4.38
CA ASP A 22 -10.12 10.77 -5.53
C ASP A 22 -9.65 9.33 -5.27
N TYR A 23 -10.60 8.40 -5.32
CA TYR A 23 -10.40 6.99 -4.98
C TYR A 23 -9.41 6.27 -5.91
N ASP A 24 -9.31 6.69 -7.18
CA ASP A 24 -8.33 6.19 -8.14
C ASP A 24 -6.90 6.48 -7.65
N THR A 25 -6.68 7.71 -7.19
CA THR A 25 -5.41 8.14 -6.62
C THR A 25 -5.10 7.43 -5.30
N VAL A 26 -6.10 7.27 -4.43
CA VAL A 26 -5.96 6.50 -3.18
C VAL A 26 -5.52 5.06 -3.45
N ASN A 27 -6.21 4.35 -4.36
CA ASN A 27 -5.90 2.96 -4.69
C ASN A 27 -4.48 2.78 -5.29
N MET A 28 -4.07 3.73 -6.13
CA MET A 28 -2.71 3.76 -6.69
C MET A 28 -1.64 4.01 -5.62
N LEU A 29 -1.93 4.90 -4.66
CA LEU A 29 -1.01 5.22 -3.56
C LEU A 29 -0.92 4.09 -2.53
N GLU A 30 -2.03 3.44 -2.19
CA GLU A 30 -2.08 2.27 -1.31
C GLU A 30 -1.27 1.11 -1.88
N SER A 31 -1.46 0.77 -3.17
CA SER A 31 -0.67 -0.26 -3.87
C SER A 31 0.84 0.04 -3.82
N LYS A 32 1.20 1.32 -3.85
CA LYS A 32 2.60 1.77 -3.82
C LYS A 32 3.17 1.71 -2.41
N LEU A 33 2.35 2.04 -1.40
CA LEU A 33 2.69 1.97 0.01
C LEU A 33 2.88 0.52 0.44
N GLU A 34 2.00 -0.39 0.02
CA GLU A 34 2.11 -1.82 0.27
C GLU A 34 3.41 -2.41 -0.30
N ARG A 35 3.76 -2.11 -1.56
CA ARG A 35 5.04 -2.55 -2.15
C ARG A 35 6.25 -2.01 -1.39
N LEU A 36 6.17 -0.79 -0.86
CA LEU A 36 7.23 -0.22 -0.04
C LEU A 36 7.29 -0.88 1.34
N ARG A 37 6.14 -1.19 1.96
CA ARG A 37 6.03 -1.90 3.23
C ARG A 37 6.52 -3.34 3.13
N GLY A 38 6.08 -4.09 2.12
CA GLY A 38 6.56 -5.45 1.85
C GLY A 38 8.07 -5.50 1.66
N ARG A 39 8.66 -4.51 0.98
CA ARG A 39 10.11 -4.40 0.83
C ARG A 39 10.87 -4.02 2.10
N VAL A 40 10.19 -3.41 3.08
CA VAL A 40 10.74 -3.04 4.40
C VAL A 40 10.60 -4.19 5.40
N GLU A 41 9.45 -4.86 5.40
CA GLU A 41 9.16 -6.01 6.27
C GLU A 41 9.93 -7.26 5.81
N HIS A 42 10.19 -7.37 4.50
CA HIS A 42 10.81 -8.53 3.89
C HIS A 42 11.92 -8.10 2.89
N PRO A 43 13.08 -7.62 3.37
CA PRO A 43 14.18 -7.22 2.48
C PRO A 43 14.85 -8.40 1.75
N PHE A 44 14.55 -9.65 2.15
CA PHE A 44 15.10 -10.89 1.58
C PHE A 44 14.05 -11.83 0.97
N ASP A 45 12.77 -11.50 1.07
CA ASP A 45 11.67 -12.31 0.55
C ASP A 45 11.37 -11.84 -0.87
N ASP A 46 12.28 -12.18 -1.77
CA ASP A 46 11.99 -12.42 -3.18
C ASP A 46 11.19 -13.73 -3.30
N ASP A 47 10.14 -13.90 -2.48
CA ASP A 47 9.28 -15.07 -2.54
C ASP A 47 8.08 -14.74 -3.44
N PRO A 48 7.94 -15.42 -4.60
CA PRO A 48 6.90 -15.11 -5.58
C PRO A 48 5.47 -15.40 -5.09
N ASN A 49 5.27 -15.81 -3.82
CA ASN A 49 3.96 -16.16 -3.25
C ASN A 49 3.53 -15.32 -2.04
N ALA A 50 4.28 -14.27 -1.63
CA ALA A 50 3.88 -13.44 -0.48
C ALA A 50 2.76 -12.42 -0.80
N LEU A 51 2.32 -12.34 -2.06
CA LEU A 51 1.23 -11.49 -2.53
C LEU A 51 -0.07 -12.31 -2.65
N ASP A 52 -0.60 -12.82 -1.54
CA ASP A 52 -2.05 -13.08 -1.42
C ASP A 52 -2.48 -13.38 0.02
N THR A 53 -2.03 -12.62 1.03
CA THR A 53 -2.77 -12.60 2.29
C THR A 53 -3.85 -11.53 2.22
N GLN A 54 -4.86 -11.84 1.41
CA GLN A 54 -6.23 -11.87 1.89
C GLN A 54 -6.81 -10.51 2.26
N PHE A 55 -6.99 -9.65 1.25
CA PHE A 55 -8.13 -8.75 1.20
C PHE A 55 -9.40 -9.60 0.96
N ASP A 56 -9.87 -10.31 2.00
CA ASP A 56 -11.20 -10.92 2.04
C ASP A 56 -12.23 -9.79 2.29
N TRP A 57 -12.62 -9.09 1.23
CA TRP A 57 -13.77 -8.18 1.24
C TRP A 57 -14.92 -8.68 0.33
N ASP A 58 -15.01 -9.98 0.04
CA ASP A 58 -16.11 -10.52 -0.76
C ASP A 58 -16.47 -11.97 -0.36
N SER A 59 -17.30 -12.10 0.68
CA SER A 59 -18.22 -13.24 0.82
C SER A 59 -19.41 -12.87 1.71
N ASP A 60 -20.34 -12.13 1.14
CA ASP A 60 -21.76 -12.25 1.47
C ASP A 60 -22.35 -13.36 0.57
N ASN A 61 -22.59 -14.54 1.17
CA ASN A 61 -23.55 -15.59 0.76
C ASN A 61 -23.86 -16.46 1.99
#